data_AF-A0A2V6S2Q5-F1
#
_entry.id   AF-A0A2V6S2Q5-F1
#
_cell.length_a   1.000
_cell.length_b   1.000
_cell.length_c   1.000
_cell.angle_alpha   90.00
_cell.angle_beta   90.00
_cell.angle_gamma   90.00
#
_symmetry.space_group_name_H-M   'P 1'
#
loop_
_entity.id
_entity.type
_entity.pdbx_description
1 polymer ?
#
loop_
_entity_poly.entity_id
_entity_poly.type
_entity_poly.pdbx_seq_one_letter_code
_entity_poly.pdbx_strand_id
1 'polypeptide(L)' 'MDITRDVMRQRAEGKSLSEIRAGIDAAYLRFGPPTPTPRPK' A
#
# COMPACT_ATOMS: atom_id res chain seq x y z
N MET A 1 -3.31 5.59 -12.38
CA MET A 1 -2.78 4.68 -11.35
C MET A 1 -2.41 5.56 -10.17
N ASP A 2 -3.06 5.38 -9.01
CA ASP A 2 -2.93 6.28 -7.85
C ASP A 2 -2.97 5.44 -6.58
N ILE A 3 -1.85 5.43 -5.86
CA ILE A 3 -1.65 4.65 -4.63
C ILE A 3 -2.69 4.98 -3.56
N THR A 4 -3.14 6.23 -3.50
CA THR A 4 -4.13 6.70 -2.51
C THR A 4 -5.49 6.11 -2.81
N ARG A 5 -5.92 6.16 -4.08
CA ARG A 5 -7.19 5.59 -4.51
C ARG A 5 -7.23 4.07 -4.31
N ASP A 6 -6.11 3.39 -4.58
CA ASP A 6 -6.00 1.95 -4.36
C ASP A 6 -6.07 1.55 -2.89
N VAL A 7 -5.44 2.32 -2.00
CA VAL A 7 -5.56 2.10 -0.55
C VAL A 7 -7.01 2.28 -0.10
N MET A 8 -7.69 3.35 -0.53
CA MET A 8 -9.08 3.62 -0.15
C MET A 8 -10.03 2.54 -0.65
N ARG A 9 -9.86 2.06 -1.89
CA ARG A 9 -10.63 0.95 -2.43
C ARG A 9 -10.44 -0.32 -1.59
N GLN A 10 -9.20 -0.70 -1.29
CA GLN A 10 -8.92 -1.92 -0.53
C GLN A 10 -9.41 -1.85 0.93
N ARG A 11 -9.42 -0.65 1.53
CA ARG A 11 -10.06 -0.41 2.84
C ARG A 11 -11.57 -0.63 2.76
N ALA A 12 -12.22 -0.13 1.71
CA ALA A 12 -13.66 -0.35 1.49
C ALA A 12 -14.00 -1.82 1.22
N GLU A 13 -13.08 -2.58 0.63
CA GLU A 13 -13.18 -4.05 0.46
C GLU A 13 -12.99 -4.83 1.78
N GLY A 14 -12.69 -4.15 2.89
CA GLY A 14 -12.50 -4.78 4.20
C GLY A 14 -11.14 -5.44 4.41
N LYS A 15 -10.15 -5.17 3.54
CA LYS A 15 -8.80 -5.74 3.67
C LYS A 15 -8.07 -5.20 4.90
N SER A 16 -7.28 -6.06 5.51
CA SER A 16 -6.37 -5.68 6.58
C SER A 16 -5.25 -4.76 6.06
N LEU A 17 -4.63 -4.00 6.98
CA LEU A 17 -3.49 -3.13 6.62
C LEU A 17 -2.31 -3.91 6.03
N SER A 18 -2.12 -5.16 6.45
CA SER A 18 -1.07 -6.04 5.93
C SER A 18 -1.32 -6.41 4.46
N GLU A 19 -2.55 -6.79 4.14
CA GLU A 19 -2.95 -7.13 2.76
C GLU A 19 -2.86 -5.91 1.83
N ILE A 20 -3.29 -4.74 2.31
CA ILE A 20 -3.16 -3.49 1.56
C ILE A 20 -1.69 -3.22 1.26
N ARG A 21 -0.81 -3.37 2.26
CA ARG A 21 0.62 -3.17 2.09
C ARG A 21 1.19 -4.12 1.04
N ALA A 22 0.87 -5.42 1.13
CA ALA A 22 1.32 -6.41 0.16
C ALA A 22 0.83 -6.10 -1.26
N GLY A 23 -0.42 -5.67 -1.42
CA GLY A 23 -0.98 -5.28 -2.71
C GLY A 23 -0.31 -4.04 -3.31
N ILE A 24 -0.02 -3.04 -2.48
CA ILE A 24 0.72 -1.84 -2.89
C ILE A 24 2.15 -2.19 -3.27
N ASP A 25 2.86 -2.97 -2.46
CA ASP A 25 4.24 -3.38 -2.75
C ASP A 25 4.31 -4.13 -4.09
N ALA A 26 3.41 -5.10 -4.32
CA ALA A 26 3.35 -5.82 -5.60
C ALA A 26 3.02 -4.92 -6.80
N ALA A 27 2.14 -3.94 -6.64
CA ALA A 27 1.71 -3.07 -7.74
C ALA A 27 2.72 -1.95 -8.06
N TYR A 28 3.46 -1.46 -7.06
CA TYR A 28 4.23 -0.21 -7.16
C TYR A 28 5.75 -0.36 -6.98
N LEU A 29 6.29 -1.48 -6.47
CA LEU A 29 7.75 -1.69 -6.35
C LEU A 29 8.50 -1.61 -7.69
N ARG A 30 7.82 -1.90 -8.80
CA ARG A 30 8.37 -1.74 -10.15
C ARG A 30 8.80 -0.30 -10.49
N PHE A 31 8.28 0.69 -9.76
CA PHE A 31 8.59 2.11 -9.97
C PHE A 31 9.74 2.61 -9.08
N GLY A 32 10.26 1.77 -8.17
CA GLY A 32 11.36 2.11 -7.28
C GLY A 32 11.20 1.49 -5.88
N PRO A 33 12.28 1.49 -5.08
CA PRO A 33 12.22 1.00 -3.71
C PRO A 33 11.27 1.88 -2.87
N PRO A 34 10.62 1.31 -1.83
CA PRO A 34 9.75 2.07 -0.96
C PRO A 34 10.53 3.15 -0.23
N THR A 35 9.96 4.35 -0.11
CA THR A 35 10.52 5.37 0.80
C THR A 35 10.49 4.80 2.23
N PRO A 36 11.65 4.70 2.91
CA PRO A 36 11.71 4.22 4.27
C PRO A 36 10.88 5.16 5.15
N THR A 37 9.70 4.69 5.57
CA THR A 37 8.81 5.47 6.43
C THR A 37 9.04 5.02 7.87
N PRO A 38 9.53 5.89 8.76
CA PRO A 38 9.71 5.55 10.17
C PRO A 38 8.39 5.05 10.76
N ARG A 39 8.42 3.90 11.44
CA ARG A 39 7.23 3.39 12.14
C ARG A 39 7.20 3.95 13.56
N PRO A 40 6.05 4.47 14.04
CA PRO A 40 5.87 4.80 15.46
C PRO A 40 6.17 3.57 16.32
N LYS A 41 6.81 3.78 17.48
CA LYS A 41 7.02 2.74 18.49
C LYS A 41 5.72 2.42 19.22
#